data_AF-A0A2H6A110-F1
#
_entry.id   AF-A0A2H6A110-F1
#
_cell.length_a   1.000
_cell.length_b   1.000
_cell.length_c   1.000
_cell.angle_alpha   90.00
_cell.angle_beta   90.00
_cell.angle_gamma   90.00
#
_symmetry.space_group_name_H-M   'P 1'
#
loop_
_entity.id
_entity.type
_entity.pdbx_description
1 polymer ?
#
loop_
_entity_poly.entity_id
_entity_poly.type
_entity_poly.pdbx_seq_one_letter_code
_entity_poly.pdbx_strand_id
1 'polypeptide(L)'
;MSRLHPFQYVFGELAPQRFEDLREAAKRANYDLDSRVKFQRFQPVLDLLSELVPSEALELTGAVMEQYATLLYVAYRYWSAGLHTFQLSRDQVRDLLEIEAADRPPVVPHGACYLQLPERLFWARIDAESPYEPMDGVFATTGQESGEVTVLAVLGLRPDRGGFSQLALSVALADWERAGETVRRPLFAPVMEGGELAGVYSVVSEGELLYLTHLALSAVRQ
;
A
#
# COMPACT_ATOMS: atom_id res chain seq x y z
N MET A 1 -3.77 23.40 -6.16
CA MET A 1 -4.60 22.43 -5.43
C MET A 1 -3.67 21.40 -4.82
N SER A 2 -3.83 21.06 -3.54
CA SER A 2 -3.04 19.98 -2.91
C SER A 2 -3.43 18.64 -3.52
N ARG A 3 -2.45 17.79 -3.82
CA ARG A 3 -2.68 16.43 -4.32
C ARG A 3 -3.56 15.63 -3.35
N LEU A 4 -4.52 14.88 -3.88
CA LEU A 4 -5.41 14.04 -3.09
C LEU A 4 -4.58 12.96 -2.38
N HIS A 5 -4.82 12.74 -1.08
CA HIS A 5 -4.12 11.69 -0.32
C HIS A 5 -5.10 10.55 -0.03
N PRO A 6 -4.76 9.28 -0.33
CA PRO A 6 -5.71 8.16 -0.23
C PRO A 6 -6.26 7.96 1.19
N PHE A 7 -5.40 8.11 2.21
CA PHE A 7 -5.84 8.05 3.61
C PHE A 7 -6.90 9.12 3.92
N GLN A 8 -6.66 10.39 3.56
CA GLN A 8 -7.59 11.47 3.85
C GLN A 8 -8.89 11.31 3.06
N TYR A 9 -8.79 10.80 1.84
CA TYR A 9 -9.93 10.57 0.96
C TYR A 9 -10.91 9.51 1.49
N VAL A 10 -10.41 8.43 2.08
CA VAL A 10 -11.26 7.32 2.57
C VAL A 10 -11.53 7.40 4.07
N PHE A 11 -10.53 7.81 4.86
CA PHE A 11 -10.55 7.71 6.32
C PHE A 11 -10.48 9.07 7.04
N GLY A 12 -10.38 10.20 6.32
CA GLY A 12 -10.13 11.51 6.93
C GLY A 12 -11.16 11.91 8.00
N GLU A 13 -12.45 11.68 7.73
CA GLU A 13 -13.54 11.99 8.67
C GLU A 13 -13.69 10.92 9.76
N LEU A 14 -13.37 9.66 9.43
CA LEU A 14 -13.63 8.50 10.28
C LEU A 14 -12.51 8.24 11.30
N ALA A 15 -11.26 8.40 10.89
CA ALA A 15 -10.08 7.99 11.66
C ALA A 15 -9.96 8.65 13.03
N PRO A 16 -10.16 9.98 13.21
CA PRO A 16 -9.94 10.63 14.50
C PRO A 16 -10.77 10.04 15.65
N GLN A 17 -11.99 9.58 15.36
CA GLN A 17 -12.85 8.96 16.38
C GLN A 17 -12.70 7.43 16.37
N ARG A 18 -12.91 6.79 15.22
CA ARG A 18 -12.99 5.32 15.15
C ARG A 18 -11.66 4.64 15.45
N PHE A 19 -10.53 5.20 15.00
CA PHE A 19 -9.23 4.57 15.25
C PHE A 19 -8.77 4.78 16.70
N GLU A 20 -9.16 5.89 17.32
CA GLU A 20 -9.00 6.09 18.75
C GLU A 20 -9.82 5.06 19.55
N ASP A 21 -11.09 4.86 19.19
CA ASP A 21 -11.95 3.86 19.84
C ASP A 21 -11.36 2.44 19.73
N LEU A 22 -10.84 2.06 18.55
CA LEU A 22 -10.14 0.80 18.34
C LEU A 22 -8.90 0.67 19.24
N ARG A 23 -8.08 1.72 19.30
CA ARG A 23 -6.86 1.75 20.13
C ARG A 23 -7.19 1.59 21.61
N GLU A 24 -8.20 2.29 22.11
CA GLU A 24 -8.63 2.19 23.51
C GLU A 24 -9.31 0.84 23.82
N ALA A 25 -10.04 0.26 22.88
CA ALA A 25 -10.57 -1.10 23.01
C ALA A 25 -9.44 -2.14 23.10
N ALA A 26 -8.43 -2.04 22.25
CA ALA A 26 -7.28 -2.93 22.25
C ALA A 26 -6.44 -2.79 23.53
N LYS A 27 -6.20 -1.57 24.00
CA LYS A 27 -5.53 -1.33 25.30
C LYS A 27 -6.26 -2.00 26.46
N ARG A 28 -7.58 -1.84 26.55
CA ARG A 28 -8.41 -2.49 27.59
C ARG A 28 -8.35 -4.01 27.54
N ALA A 29 -8.24 -4.58 26.35
CA ALA A 29 -8.16 -6.02 26.13
C ALA A 29 -6.72 -6.58 26.17
N ASN A 30 -5.70 -5.74 26.35
CA ASN A 30 -4.29 -6.10 26.13
C ASN A 30 -4.08 -6.82 24.79
N TYR A 31 -4.67 -6.26 23.73
CA TYR A 31 -4.72 -6.86 22.40
C TYR A 31 -3.74 -6.16 21.45
N ASP A 32 -2.99 -6.93 20.68
CA ASP A 32 -2.01 -6.43 19.73
C ASP A 32 -2.65 -6.16 18.36
N LEU A 33 -2.71 -4.88 17.98
CA LEU A 33 -3.21 -4.42 16.69
C LEU A 33 -2.12 -4.26 15.62
N ASP A 34 -0.85 -4.47 15.96
CA ASP A 34 0.27 -4.40 15.01
C ASP A 34 0.41 -5.69 14.20
N SER A 35 -0.08 -6.82 14.72
CA SER A 35 -0.20 -8.05 13.95
C SER A 35 -1.42 -8.01 13.03
N ARG A 36 -1.21 -8.07 11.71
CA ARG A 36 -2.29 -8.13 10.70
C ARG A 36 -3.32 -9.23 11.00
N VAL A 37 -2.85 -10.43 11.33
CA VAL A 37 -3.72 -11.58 11.61
C VAL A 37 -4.56 -11.36 12.87
N LYS A 38 -3.98 -10.77 13.94
CA LYS A 38 -4.72 -10.43 15.15
C LYS A 38 -5.70 -9.28 14.87
N PHE A 39 -5.27 -8.23 14.18
CA PHE A 39 -6.09 -7.09 13.78
C PHE A 39 -7.37 -7.53 13.07
N GLN A 40 -7.25 -8.39 12.05
CA GLN A 40 -8.39 -8.91 11.28
C GLN A 40 -9.34 -9.82 12.08
N ARG A 41 -8.95 -10.26 13.28
CA ARG A 41 -9.77 -11.11 14.17
C ARG A 41 -10.32 -10.35 15.37
N PHE A 42 -9.98 -9.08 15.53
CA PHE A 42 -10.41 -8.28 16.66
C PHE A 42 -11.86 -7.82 16.45
N GLN A 43 -12.77 -8.16 17.37
CA GLN A 43 -14.20 -7.89 17.18
C GLN A 43 -14.52 -6.41 16.86
N PRO A 44 -13.95 -5.41 17.56
CA PRO A 44 -14.16 -4.00 17.19
C PRO A 44 -13.72 -3.65 15.76
N VAL A 45 -12.70 -4.33 15.21
CA VAL A 45 -12.30 -4.17 13.80
C VAL A 45 -13.34 -4.79 12.87
N LEU A 46 -13.87 -5.97 13.20
CA LEU A 46 -14.92 -6.62 12.42
C LEU A 46 -16.20 -5.79 12.38
N ASP A 47 -16.58 -5.20 13.52
CA ASP A 47 -17.73 -4.30 13.62
C ASP A 47 -17.52 -3.08 12.72
N LEU A 48 -16.34 -2.44 12.79
CA LEU A 48 -16.01 -1.31 11.92
C LEU A 48 -15.99 -1.69 10.43
N LEU A 49 -15.47 -2.87 10.08
CA LEU A 49 -15.51 -3.36 8.70
C LEU A 49 -16.95 -3.51 8.20
N SER A 50 -17.86 -4.00 9.03
CA SER A 50 -19.27 -4.13 8.66
C SER A 50 -19.96 -2.78 8.42
N GLU A 51 -19.48 -1.69 9.04
CA GLU A 51 -19.95 -0.32 8.78
C GLU A 51 -19.39 0.26 7.47
N LEU A 52 -18.17 -0.13 7.08
CA LEU A 52 -17.45 0.44 5.93
C LEU A 52 -17.75 -0.28 4.61
N VAL A 53 -18.06 -1.57 4.67
CA VAL A 53 -18.35 -2.38 3.49
C VAL A 53 -19.77 -2.07 3.01
N PRO A 54 -19.97 -1.63 1.75
CA PRO A 54 -21.30 -1.42 1.21
C PRO A 54 -22.16 -2.68 1.34
N SER A 55 -23.47 -2.53 1.57
CA SER A 55 -24.38 -3.67 1.76
C SER A 55 -24.34 -4.66 0.59
N GLU A 56 -24.14 -4.16 -0.63
CA GLU A 56 -24.00 -4.95 -1.86
C GLU A 56 -22.68 -5.74 -1.91
N ALA A 57 -21.66 -5.29 -1.16
CA ALA A 57 -20.39 -5.96 -1.01
C ALA A 57 -20.38 -7.01 0.10
N LEU A 58 -21.37 -7.00 1.01
CA LEU A 58 -21.54 -8.05 2.03
C LEU A 58 -21.99 -9.39 1.44
N GLU A 59 -22.58 -9.37 0.23
CA GLU A 59 -22.88 -10.57 -0.57
C GLU A 59 -21.66 -11.08 -1.36
N LEU A 60 -20.56 -10.31 -1.39
CA LEU A 60 -19.36 -10.67 -2.14
C LEU A 60 -18.47 -11.66 -1.37
N THR A 61 -17.66 -12.38 -2.14
CA THR A 61 -16.75 -13.44 -1.68
C THR A 61 -15.82 -13.00 -0.55
N GLY A 62 -15.28 -13.97 0.21
CA GLY A 62 -14.29 -13.72 1.27
C GLY A 62 -13.05 -12.92 0.82
N ALA A 63 -12.71 -12.95 -0.47
CA ALA A 63 -11.61 -12.17 -1.05
C ALA A 63 -11.85 -10.65 -1.00
N VAL A 64 -13.10 -10.20 -1.18
CA VAL A 64 -13.43 -8.77 -1.11
C VAL A 64 -13.32 -8.27 0.34
N MET A 65 -13.82 -9.05 1.29
CA MET A 65 -13.69 -8.73 2.71
C MET A 65 -12.22 -8.65 3.14
N GLU A 66 -11.36 -9.55 2.64
CA GLU A 66 -9.93 -9.51 2.90
C GLU A 66 -9.26 -8.23 2.36
N GLN A 67 -9.69 -7.74 1.20
CA GLN A 67 -9.22 -6.47 0.63
C GLN A 67 -9.59 -5.26 1.50
N TYR A 68 -10.84 -5.18 1.98
CA TYR A 68 -11.26 -4.13 2.91
C TYR A 68 -10.52 -4.23 4.26
N ALA A 69 -10.38 -5.44 4.79
CA ALA A 69 -9.66 -5.69 6.03
C ALA A 69 -8.19 -5.29 5.93
N THR A 70 -7.54 -5.57 4.79
CA THR A 70 -6.15 -5.17 4.53
C THR A 70 -6.02 -3.66 4.38
N LEU A 71 -6.95 -3.00 3.68
CA LEU A 71 -6.99 -1.55 3.55
C LEU A 71 -7.15 -0.87 4.92
N LEU A 72 -8.09 -1.33 5.74
CA LEU A 72 -8.32 -0.80 7.08
C LEU A 72 -7.09 -1.01 7.98
N TYR A 73 -6.44 -2.18 7.88
CA TYR A 73 -5.21 -2.47 8.61
C TYR A 73 -4.10 -1.49 8.24
N VAL A 74 -3.77 -1.30 6.94
CA VAL A 74 -2.69 -0.38 6.57
C VAL A 74 -3.03 1.07 6.92
N ALA A 75 -4.31 1.47 6.83
CA ALA A 75 -4.76 2.80 7.23
C ALA A 75 -4.61 3.03 8.74
N TYR A 76 -5.01 2.06 9.56
CA TYR A 76 -4.83 2.12 11.02
C TYR A 76 -3.35 2.17 11.41
N ARG A 77 -2.50 1.31 10.81
CA ARG A 77 -1.05 1.32 11.06
C ARG A 77 -0.41 2.65 10.64
N TYR A 78 -0.79 3.18 9.48
CA TYR A 78 -0.32 4.49 9.00
C TYR A 78 -0.71 5.65 9.94
N TRP A 79 -1.96 5.65 10.42
CA TRP A 79 -2.45 6.63 11.39
C TRP A 79 -1.75 6.52 12.75
N SER A 80 -1.67 5.30 13.29
CA SER A 80 -1.04 5.04 14.59
C SER A 80 0.46 5.33 14.59
N ALA A 81 1.14 5.18 13.45
CA ALA A 81 2.52 5.56 13.28
C ALA A 81 2.75 7.07 13.17
N GLY A 82 1.71 7.90 13.02
CA GLY A 82 1.84 9.36 12.96
C GLY A 82 1.73 9.97 11.55
N LEU A 83 1.13 9.25 10.59
CA LEU A 83 0.80 9.76 9.25
C LEU A 83 2.05 10.18 8.42
N HIS A 84 3.08 9.34 8.39
CA HIS A 84 4.33 9.62 7.69
C HIS A 84 4.23 9.42 6.16
N THR A 85 4.05 10.51 5.41
CA THR A 85 4.17 10.50 3.94
C THR A 85 5.57 10.89 3.48
N PHE A 86 6.15 10.11 2.58
CA PHE A 86 7.38 10.47 1.87
C PHE A 86 7.10 10.62 0.39
N GLN A 87 7.38 11.80 -0.16
CA GLN A 87 7.16 12.11 -1.57
C GLN A 87 8.44 11.87 -2.36
N LEU A 88 8.33 11.10 -3.44
CA LEU A 88 9.42 10.85 -4.38
C LEU A 88 9.25 11.76 -5.60
N SER A 89 10.33 12.45 -5.97
CA SER A 89 10.38 13.22 -7.21
C SER A 89 10.63 12.31 -8.42
N ARG A 90 10.36 12.80 -9.63
CA ARG A 90 10.65 12.06 -10.86
C ARG A 90 12.14 11.75 -11.01
N ASP A 91 12.99 12.68 -10.61
CA ASP A 91 14.45 12.54 -10.69
C ASP A 91 14.94 11.50 -9.68
N GLN A 92 14.47 11.54 -8.43
CA GLN A 92 14.77 10.51 -7.43
C GLN A 92 14.38 9.11 -7.90
N VAL A 93 13.19 8.97 -8.50
CA VAL A 93 12.77 7.67 -9.06
C VAL A 93 13.69 7.26 -10.20
N ARG A 94 14.06 8.16 -11.11
CA ARG A 94 14.96 7.82 -12.23
C ARG A 94 16.31 7.32 -11.74
N ASP A 95 16.91 8.03 -10.79
CA ASP A 95 18.18 7.64 -10.18
C ASP A 95 18.07 6.26 -9.49
N LEU A 96 16.96 5.99 -8.79
CA LEU A 96 16.71 4.70 -8.16
C LEU A 96 16.59 3.54 -9.15
N LEU A 97 16.10 3.79 -10.37
CA LEU A 97 15.96 2.75 -11.40
C LEU A 97 17.29 2.38 -12.06
N GLU A 98 18.32 3.21 -11.90
CA GLU A 98 19.69 2.91 -12.37
C GLU A 98 20.50 2.12 -11.34
N ILE A 99 20.04 2.07 -10.09
CA ILE A 99 20.74 1.43 -8.97
C ILE A 99 20.17 0.02 -8.74
N GLU A 100 21.04 -0.92 -8.38
CA GLU A 100 20.60 -2.22 -7.89
C GLU A 100 20.19 -2.12 -6.42
N ALA A 101 19.02 -2.68 -6.09
CA ALA A 101 18.55 -2.74 -4.72
C ALA A 101 19.62 -3.39 -3.82
N ALA A 102 19.77 -2.89 -2.61
CA ALA A 102 20.72 -3.48 -1.68
C ALA A 102 20.27 -4.90 -1.28
N ASP A 103 21.24 -5.79 -1.00
CA ASP A 103 21.00 -7.18 -0.55
C ASP A 103 20.35 -7.29 0.85
N ARG A 104 19.79 -6.20 1.39
CA ARG A 104 19.11 -6.17 2.68
C ARG A 104 17.71 -5.59 2.54
N PRO A 105 16.71 -6.12 3.26
CA PRO A 105 15.36 -5.60 3.20
C PRO A 105 15.32 -4.20 3.83
N PRO A 106 14.60 -3.25 3.21
CA PRO A 106 14.43 -1.93 3.78
C PRO A 106 13.33 -2.01 4.86
N VAL A 107 13.71 -1.97 6.13
CA VAL A 107 12.87 -1.42 7.23
C VAL A 107 12.03 -0.20 6.81
N VAL A 108 10.76 -0.30 7.18
CA VAL A 108 9.72 0.72 7.02
C VAL A 108 9.88 1.78 8.12
N PRO A 109 10.06 3.06 7.78
CA PRO A 109 10.13 4.14 8.77
C PRO A 109 8.93 4.13 9.71
N HIS A 110 9.18 4.27 11.01
CA HIS A 110 8.14 4.28 12.05
C HIS A 110 7.22 3.04 12.09
N GLY A 111 7.58 1.97 11.37
CA GLY A 111 6.79 0.75 11.21
C GLY A 111 5.60 0.88 10.25
N ALA A 112 5.24 2.08 9.80
CA ALA A 112 4.25 2.32 8.74
C ALA A 112 4.44 3.69 8.09
N CYS A 113 4.34 3.74 6.76
CA CYS A 113 4.42 4.99 6.00
C CYS A 113 3.63 4.92 4.68
N TYR A 114 3.44 6.08 4.06
CA TYR A 114 2.96 6.20 2.69
C TYR A 114 4.07 6.74 1.78
N LEU A 115 4.43 5.97 0.75
CA LEU A 115 5.40 6.34 -0.28
C LEU A 115 4.63 6.91 -1.46
N GLN A 116 4.60 8.23 -1.60
CA GLN A 116 3.89 8.90 -2.67
C GLN A 116 4.79 9.00 -3.91
N LEU A 117 4.39 8.31 -4.98
CA LEU A 117 5.13 8.24 -6.24
C LEU A 117 4.86 9.49 -7.09
N PRO A 118 5.72 9.82 -8.08
CA PRO A 118 5.44 10.87 -9.02
C PRO A 118 4.15 10.61 -9.80
N GLU A 119 3.31 11.63 -9.96
CA GLU A 119 2.02 11.49 -10.64
C GLU A 119 2.18 10.91 -12.05
N ARG A 120 1.35 9.90 -12.35
CA ARG A 120 1.22 9.24 -13.67
C ARG A 120 2.53 8.67 -14.22
N LEU A 121 3.50 8.39 -13.36
CA LEU A 121 4.78 7.81 -13.76
C LEU A 121 4.73 6.28 -13.83
N PHE A 122 4.15 5.65 -12.81
CA PHE A 122 3.92 4.20 -12.77
C PHE A 122 2.46 3.86 -13.02
N TRP A 123 2.23 2.76 -13.72
CA TRP A 123 0.91 2.26 -14.07
C TRP A 123 0.81 0.78 -13.76
N ALA A 124 -0.34 0.35 -13.24
CA ALA A 124 -0.63 -1.03 -12.90
C ALA A 124 -2.11 -1.35 -13.15
N ARG A 125 -2.47 -2.63 -13.07
CA ARG A 125 -3.86 -3.10 -13.16
C ARG A 125 -4.12 -4.12 -12.05
N ILE A 126 -5.34 -4.17 -11.55
CA ILE A 126 -5.70 -5.05 -10.41
C ILE A 126 -5.80 -6.52 -10.82
N ASP A 127 -6.08 -6.81 -12.09
CA ASP A 127 -6.10 -8.14 -12.68
C ASP A 127 -5.86 -8.05 -14.20
N ALA A 128 -5.89 -9.19 -14.89
CA ALA A 128 -5.60 -9.25 -16.32
C ALA A 128 -6.65 -8.58 -17.22
N GLU A 129 -7.88 -8.43 -16.73
CA GLU A 129 -9.02 -7.90 -17.49
C GLU A 129 -9.25 -6.40 -17.23
N SER A 130 -8.69 -5.91 -16.12
CA SER A 130 -8.81 -4.51 -15.71
C SER A 130 -7.91 -3.58 -16.53
N PRO A 131 -8.37 -2.34 -16.79
CA PRO A 131 -7.55 -1.35 -17.45
C PRO A 131 -6.35 -0.97 -16.58
N TYR A 132 -5.29 -0.49 -17.22
CA TYR A 132 -4.18 0.13 -16.51
C TYR A 132 -4.63 1.45 -15.88
N GLU A 133 -4.24 1.65 -14.64
CA GLU A 133 -4.52 2.83 -13.85
C GLU A 133 -3.20 3.41 -13.30
N PRO A 134 -3.10 4.74 -13.18
CA PRO A 134 -1.91 5.37 -12.65
C PRO A 134 -1.77 5.05 -11.15
N MET A 135 -0.56 4.67 -10.74
CA MET A 135 -0.22 4.47 -9.33
C MET A 135 -0.01 5.82 -8.65
N ASP A 136 -0.74 6.08 -7.56
CA ASP A 136 -0.50 7.27 -6.72
C ASP A 136 0.70 7.04 -5.79
N GLY A 137 0.80 5.85 -5.23
CA GLY A 137 1.80 5.51 -4.24
C GLY A 137 1.45 4.21 -3.51
N VAL A 138 2.19 3.96 -2.43
CA VAL A 138 2.18 2.67 -1.74
C VAL A 138 2.17 2.88 -0.23
N PHE A 139 1.21 2.27 0.47
CA PHE A 139 1.33 2.06 1.91
C PHE A 139 2.26 0.89 2.17
N ALA A 140 3.22 1.08 3.08
CA ALA A 140 4.11 0.03 3.55
C ALA A 140 4.00 -0.07 5.07
N THR A 141 3.79 -1.26 5.61
CA THR A 141 3.68 -1.50 7.06
C THR A 141 4.42 -2.77 7.46
N THR A 142 5.04 -2.76 8.64
CA THR A 142 5.70 -3.94 9.23
C THR A 142 4.96 -4.35 10.49
N GLY A 143 4.66 -5.65 10.66
CA GLY A 143 4.21 -6.19 11.94
C GLY A 143 5.39 -6.34 12.91
N GLN A 144 5.24 -5.87 14.16
CA GLN A 144 6.33 -5.92 15.16
C GLN A 144 6.75 -7.37 15.49
N GLU A 145 5.80 -8.30 15.59
CA GLU A 145 6.07 -9.70 15.96
C GLU A 145 6.13 -10.67 14.77
N SER A 146 5.53 -10.33 13.63
CA SER A 146 5.28 -11.29 12.55
C SER A 146 6.44 -11.45 11.55
N GLY A 147 7.40 -10.53 11.52
CA GLY A 147 8.41 -10.51 10.46
C GLY A 147 7.80 -10.40 9.06
N GLU A 148 6.60 -9.84 8.96
CA GLU A 148 5.81 -9.68 7.74
C GLU A 148 5.76 -8.21 7.35
N VAL A 149 5.85 -7.95 6.04
CA VAL A 149 5.62 -6.62 5.45
C VAL A 149 4.35 -6.68 4.64
N THR A 150 3.42 -5.76 4.92
CA THR A 150 2.23 -5.54 4.10
C THR A 150 2.46 -4.31 3.23
N VAL A 151 2.20 -4.48 1.94
CA VAL A 151 2.31 -3.43 0.92
C VAL A 151 0.95 -3.29 0.25
N LEU A 152 0.49 -2.05 0.09
CA LEU A 152 -0.76 -1.74 -0.61
C LEU A 152 -0.57 -0.58 -1.57
N ALA A 153 -0.59 -0.87 -2.87
CA ALA A 153 -0.56 0.14 -3.92
C ALA A 153 -1.95 0.74 -4.14
N VAL A 154 -1.97 2.07 -4.31
CA VAL A 154 -3.17 2.86 -4.58
C VAL A 154 -3.17 3.25 -6.06
N LEU A 155 -4.23 2.87 -6.78
CA LEU A 155 -4.36 3.05 -8.22
C LEU A 155 -5.58 3.93 -8.57
N GLY A 156 -5.40 4.82 -9.53
CA GLY A 156 -6.49 5.58 -10.15
C GLY A 156 -7.24 6.51 -9.20
N LEU A 157 -6.55 7.00 -8.17
CA LEU A 157 -7.07 7.99 -7.22
C LEU A 157 -7.41 9.29 -7.94
N ARG A 158 -8.69 9.70 -7.90
CA ARG A 158 -9.17 10.95 -8.50
C ARG A 158 -10.42 11.48 -7.78
N PRO A 159 -10.62 12.82 -7.70
CA PRO A 159 -11.73 13.40 -6.93
C PRO A 159 -13.13 13.00 -7.41
N ASP A 160 -13.29 12.73 -8.70
CA ASP A 160 -14.55 12.39 -9.38
C ASP A 160 -14.96 10.92 -9.25
N ARG A 161 -14.12 10.08 -8.63
CA ARG A 161 -14.39 8.64 -8.43
C ARG A 161 -14.49 8.34 -6.95
N GLY A 162 -15.61 7.77 -6.51
CA GLY A 162 -15.84 7.31 -5.13
C GLY A 162 -14.96 6.12 -4.72
N GLY A 163 -13.65 6.29 -4.68
CA GLY A 163 -12.66 5.30 -4.24
C GLY A 163 -11.43 5.21 -5.15
N PHE A 164 -10.63 4.18 -4.92
CA PHE A 164 -9.47 3.83 -5.72
C PHE A 164 -9.37 2.32 -5.87
N SER A 165 -8.69 1.87 -6.92
CA SER A 165 -8.32 0.47 -7.10
C SER A 165 -7.08 0.16 -6.26
N GLN A 166 -6.93 -1.06 -5.76
CA GLN A 166 -5.80 -1.43 -4.91
C GLN A 166 -5.19 -2.78 -5.27
N LEU A 167 -3.87 -2.87 -5.11
CA LEU A 167 -3.11 -4.12 -5.14
C LEU A 167 -2.45 -4.27 -3.76
N ALA A 168 -2.78 -5.33 -3.04
CA ALA A 168 -2.26 -5.57 -1.71
C ALA A 168 -1.61 -6.95 -1.63
N LEU A 169 -0.49 -7.01 -0.94
CA LEU A 169 0.22 -8.24 -0.64
C LEU A 169 0.89 -8.14 0.72
N SER A 170 0.98 -9.27 1.40
CA SER A 170 1.78 -9.37 2.62
C SER A 170 2.71 -10.56 2.52
N VAL A 171 3.99 -10.32 2.79
CA VAL A 171 5.06 -11.30 2.59
C VAL A 171 5.95 -11.36 3.82
N ALA A 172 6.54 -12.52 4.08
CA ALA A 172 7.61 -12.61 5.08
C ALA A 172 8.82 -11.81 4.60
N LEU A 173 9.60 -11.24 5.53
CA LEU A 173 10.83 -10.51 5.21
C LEU A 173 11.82 -11.34 4.38
N ALA A 174 11.88 -12.65 4.59
CA ALA A 174 12.74 -13.55 3.81
C ALA A 174 12.30 -13.65 2.33
N ASP A 175 11.00 -13.56 2.06
CA ASP A 175 10.47 -13.58 0.69
C ASP A 175 10.64 -12.22 0.00
N TRP A 176 10.67 -11.13 0.77
CA TRP A 176 10.98 -9.80 0.27
C TRP A 176 12.36 -9.72 -0.38
N GLU A 177 13.37 -10.35 0.23
CA GLU A 177 14.74 -10.39 -0.28
C GLU A 177 14.80 -11.01 -1.69
N ARG A 178 13.90 -11.95 -1.98
CA ARG A 178 13.82 -12.66 -3.25
C ARG A 178 13.02 -11.91 -4.32
N ALA A 179 12.32 -10.83 -3.97
CA ALA A 179 11.49 -10.09 -4.92
C ALA A 179 12.29 -9.64 -6.15
N GLY A 180 13.53 -9.17 -5.94
CA GLY A 180 14.42 -8.72 -7.01
C GLY A 180 14.83 -9.79 -8.02
N GLU A 181 14.80 -11.08 -7.64
CA GLU A 181 15.19 -12.20 -8.51
C GLU A 181 14.22 -12.38 -9.70
N THR A 182 12.98 -11.92 -9.55
CA THR A 182 11.88 -12.18 -10.51
C THR A 182 11.45 -10.93 -11.29
N VAL A 183 12.11 -9.80 -11.08
CA VAL A 183 11.77 -8.53 -11.72
C VAL A 183 12.27 -8.50 -13.16
N ARG A 184 11.43 -8.01 -14.07
CA ARG A 184 11.79 -7.91 -15.49
C ARG A 184 12.91 -6.89 -15.71
N ARG A 185 13.71 -7.13 -16.76
CA ARG A 185 14.72 -6.19 -17.25
C ARG A 185 14.38 -5.78 -18.69
N PRO A 186 14.43 -4.49 -19.05
CA PRO A 186 14.65 -3.32 -18.17
C PRO A 186 13.60 -3.21 -17.05
N LEU A 187 13.99 -2.61 -15.92
CA LEU A 187 13.11 -2.48 -14.75
C LEU A 187 11.82 -1.75 -15.13
N PHE A 188 10.68 -2.36 -14.79
CA PHE A 188 9.34 -1.78 -15.02
C PHE A 188 9.09 -1.35 -16.47
N ALA A 189 9.69 -2.06 -17.44
CA ALA A 189 9.52 -1.75 -18.85
C ALA A 189 8.02 -1.58 -19.20
N PRO A 190 7.66 -0.50 -19.93
CA PRO A 190 6.28 -0.19 -20.23
C PRO A 190 5.64 -1.29 -21.08
N VAL A 191 4.40 -1.65 -20.74
CA VAL A 191 3.62 -2.65 -21.49
C VAL A 191 2.38 -2.06 -22.16
N MET A 192 2.05 -0.82 -21.83
CA MET A 192 0.95 -0.08 -22.45
C MET A 192 1.39 0.46 -23.82
N GLU A 193 0.45 0.49 -24.76
CA GLU A 193 0.65 1.14 -26.05
C GLU A 193 1.05 2.61 -25.85
N GLY A 194 2.12 3.04 -26.53
CA GLY A 194 2.68 4.40 -26.39
C GLY A 194 3.40 4.68 -25.06
N GLY A 195 3.50 3.71 -24.15
CA GLY A 195 4.11 3.90 -22.82
C GLY A 195 5.60 4.29 -22.88
N GLU A 196 6.36 3.72 -23.81
CA GLU A 196 7.77 4.07 -24.04
C GLU A 196 7.92 5.53 -24.48
N LEU A 197 7.12 5.96 -25.47
CA LEU A 197 7.10 7.34 -25.96
C LEU A 197 6.67 8.34 -24.86
N ALA A 198 5.77 7.93 -23.98
CA ALA A 198 5.31 8.73 -22.85
C ALA A 198 6.31 8.75 -21.67
N GLY A 199 7.36 7.92 -21.69
CA GLY A 199 8.34 7.81 -20.62
C GLY A 199 7.74 7.35 -19.30
N VAL A 200 6.78 6.42 -19.35
CA VAL A 200 6.11 5.84 -18.18
C VAL A 200 6.58 4.40 -17.94
N TYR A 201 6.32 3.90 -16.73
CA TYR A 201 6.69 2.57 -16.28
C TYR A 201 5.45 1.72 -15.99
N SER A 202 5.61 0.40 -16.06
CA SER A 202 4.55 -0.56 -15.75
C SER A 202 4.95 -1.52 -14.66
N VAL A 203 4.10 -1.64 -13.63
CA VAL A 203 4.18 -2.67 -12.59
C VAL A 203 3.16 -3.75 -12.94
N VAL A 204 3.63 -4.94 -13.28
CA VAL A 204 2.78 -6.04 -13.81
C VAL A 204 2.76 -7.28 -12.93
N SER A 205 3.54 -7.30 -11.85
CA SER A 205 3.61 -8.42 -10.91
C SER A 205 3.75 -7.95 -9.46
N GLU A 206 3.43 -8.86 -8.54
CA GLU A 206 3.67 -8.69 -7.11
C GLU A 206 5.16 -8.46 -6.80
N GLY A 207 6.06 -9.21 -7.44
CA GLY A 207 7.51 -9.03 -7.29
C GLY A 207 7.98 -7.64 -7.72
N GLU A 208 7.42 -7.09 -8.80
CA GLU A 208 7.67 -5.71 -9.22
C GLU A 208 7.16 -4.69 -8.20
N LEU A 209 5.98 -4.91 -7.61
CA LEU A 209 5.47 -4.02 -6.56
C LEU A 209 6.36 -4.04 -5.30
N LEU A 210 6.81 -5.21 -4.85
CA LEU A 210 7.76 -5.32 -3.73
C LEU A 210 9.07 -4.62 -4.06
N TYR A 211 9.61 -4.83 -5.26
CA TYR A 211 10.88 -4.22 -5.67
C TYR A 211 10.78 -2.70 -5.80
N LEU A 212 9.68 -2.16 -6.36
CA LEU A 212 9.44 -0.71 -6.39
C LEU A 212 9.37 -0.14 -4.97
N THR A 213 8.67 -0.84 -4.07
CA THR A 213 8.57 -0.44 -2.67
C THR A 213 9.95 -0.49 -1.99
N HIS A 214 10.78 -1.47 -2.33
CA HIS A 214 12.16 -1.58 -1.83
C HIS A 214 12.96 -0.34 -2.22
N LEU A 215 12.97 0.01 -3.51
CA LEU A 215 13.69 1.17 -4.02
C LEU A 215 13.20 2.47 -3.35
N ALA A 216 11.88 2.64 -3.27
CA ALA A 216 11.26 3.79 -2.63
C ALA A 216 11.63 3.92 -1.15
N LEU A 217 11.58 2.82 -0.38
CA LEU A 217 12.00 2.82 1.02
C LEU A 217 13.49 3.10 1.20
N SER A 218 14.32 2.72 0.23
CA SER A 218 15.76 2.97 0.26
C SER A 218 16.10 4.46 0.05
N ALA A 219 15.30 5.18 -0.72
CA ALA A 219 15.48 6.63 -0.92
C ALA A 219 15.09 7.48 0.29
N VAL A 220 14.10 7.07 1.08
CA VAL A 220 13.58 7.87 2.19
C VAL A 220 14.38 7.72 3.49
N ARG A 221 15.46 6.93 3.44
CA ARG A 221 16.37 6.66 4.56
C ARG A 221 17.65 7.49 4.55
N GLN A 222 17.89 8.23 3.49
CA GLN A 222 19.03 9.13 3.35
C GLN A 222 18.68 10.49 3.94
#